data_AF-A0A2M6GER4-F1
#
_entry.id   AF-A0A2M6GER4-F1
#
_cell.length_a   1.000
_cell.length_b   1.000
_cell.length_c   1.000
_cell.angle_alpha   90.00
_cell.angle_beta   90.00
_cell.angle_gamma   90.00
#
_symmetry.space_group_name_H-M   'P 1'
#
loop_
_entity.id
_entity.type
_entity.pdbx_description
1 polymer ?
#
loop_
_entity_poly.entity_id
_entity_poly.type
_entity_poly.pdbx_seq_one_letter_code
_entity_poly.pdbx_strand_id
1 'polypeptide(L)'
;MEREVRVRFAPSPTGPLHIGGVRTALYNYLFAKKMNGKMLLRIEDTDQNRFVPGAEEYIFESLAWCGIQLDESPAQGGPHAPYRQSERKPMYMEYALKLVQDGHAYYAFDTAEELDAMRERLKAAKVATPQYNAITRNTMRNSLTLPEDEVKQLLESGAPYVIRLKVPRKEEVRLKDLIRGWVVVHSSAIDDKVLMKSDGMPTYHLANIVDDHLMEITHVIRGEEWLPSAPLHVLLYRYLGWEATMPEFAHLPLLLKPDGNGKLSKRDGDKLGFPVFPLQWTDPFTGEKSSGYRESGYLPEAFVNFLAFLGWNPGTQQELFTLDELAEAFSIERIGKSGTRFDINKARWFNEQYLRAKPDAELAQYLLKALSEHNISCSEEKAVKIAGVMKERVTFPQDFWREASYFFMAPETYDEKVAAKKWNANAVAVFEDFRNQLAAIPDFTADNIKTQLLQILEQRGMKIGQVMQALRLALTGLEAGPDLMAIIEIIGPDEAAQRIDTAIEKLSAYAV
;
A
#
# COMPACT_ATOMS: atom_id res chain seq x y z
N MET A 1 -5.46 -34.61 -13.36
CA MET A 1 -5.22 -33.22 -13.81
C MET A 1 -5.12 -32.38 -12.55
N GLU A 2 -4.07 -31.57 -12.42
CA GLU A 2 -4.00 -30.58 -11.34
C GLU A 2 -5.13 -29.54 -11.53
N ARG A 3 -5.75 -29.11 -10.43
CA ARG A 3 -6.81 -28.08 -10.47
C ARG A 3 -6.22 -26.77 -10.96
N GLU A 4 -6.97 -26.00 -11.76
CA GLU A 4 -6.58 -24.63 -12.13
C GLU A 4 -6.32 -23.81 -10.85
N VAL A 5 -5.20 -23.08 -10.81
CA VAL A 5 -4.90 -22.22 -9.66
C VAL A 5 -5.91 -21.08 -9.62
N ARG A 6 -6.66 -21.01 -8.51
CA ARG A 6 -7.64 -19.96 -8.22
C ARG A 6 -7.36 -19.37 -6.86
N VAL A 7 -7.26 -18.05 -6.80
CA VAL A 7 -7.02 -17.26 -5.59
C VAL A 7 -8.02 -16.12 -5.50
N ARG A 8 -8.18 -15.56 -4.31
CA ARG A 8 -9.09 -14.42 -4.10
C ARG A 8 -8.54 -13.38 -3.15
N PHE A 9 -8.77 -12.13 -3.51
CA PHE A 9 -8.78 -11.04 -2.56
C PHE A 9 -10.21 -10.87 -2.03
N ALA A 10 -10.37 -10.99 -0.70
CA ALA A 10 -11.67 -10.99 -0.04
C ALA A 10 -11.76 -9.89 1.03
N PRO A 11 -11.80 -8.60 0.65
CA PRO A 11 -11.93 -7.50 1.60
C PRO A 11 -13.38 -7.30 2.05
N SER A 12 -13.56 -6.87 3.30
CA SER A 12 -14.84 -6.31 3.76
C SER A 12 -14.90 -4.81 3.44
N PRO A 13 -16.04 -4.28 2.98
CA PRO A 13 -16.20 -2.86 2.65
C PRO A 13 -16.42 -2.00 3.90
N THR A 14 -15.45 -2.00 4.82
CA THR A 14 -15.55 -1.33 6.13
C THR A 14 -14.68 -0.08 6.24
N GLY A 15 -14.38 0.56 5.11
CA GLY A 15 -13.49 1.72 5.01
C GLY A 15 -12.40 1.55 3.95
N PRO A 16 -11.38 2.40 3.93
CA PRO A 16 -10.35 2.40 2.90
C PRO A 16 -9.44 1.18 3.00
N LEU A 17 -8.88 0.80 1.85
CA LEU A 17 -7.94 -0.32 1.78
C LEU A 17 -6.58 0.07 2.36
N HIS A 18 -6.26 -0.47 3.54
CA HIS A 18 -4.94 -0.30 4.15
C HIS A 18 -3.84 -0.99 3.31
N ILE A 19 -2.62 -0.46 3.35
CA ILE A 19 -1.47 -1.00 2.60
C ILE A 19 -1.23 -2.50 2.79
N GLY A 20 -1.50 -3.06 3.98
CA GLY A 20 -1.43 -4.51 4.21
C GLY A 20 -2.45 -5.32 3.42
N GLY A 21 -3.63 -4.74 3.17
CA GLY A 21 -4.65 -5.31 2.29
C GLY A 21 -4.22 -5.23 0.82
N VAL A 22 -3.65 -4.09 0.38
CA VAL A 22 -3.08 -3.96 -0.97
C VAL A 22 -1.97 -4.99 -1.21
N ARG A 23 -1.07 -5.21 -0.24
CA ARG A 23 -0.03 -6.24 -0.33
C ARG A 23 -0.64 -7.64 -0.48
N THR A 24 -1.70 -7.91 0.26
CA THR A 24 -2.41 -9.20 0.15
C THR A 24 -3.00 -9.36 -1.25
N ALA A 25 -3.65 -8.33 -1.80
CA ALA A 25 -4.15 -8.37 -3.17
C ALA A 25 -3.02 -8.57 -4.20
N LEU A 26 -1.92 -7.84 -4.05
CA LEU A 26 -0.74 -7.96 -4.91
C LEU A 26 -0.16 -9.37 -4.89
N TYR A 27 0.05 -9.99 -3.73
CA TYR A 27 0.60 -11.35 -3.66
C TYR A 27 -0.33 -12.41 -4.23
N ASN A 28 -1.65 -12.25 -4.07
CA ASN A 28 -2.61 -13.12 -4.77
C ASN A 28 -2.47 -12.93 -6.30
N TYR A 29 -2.42 -11.69 -6.77
CA TYR A 29 -2.27 -11.38 -8.20
C TYR A 29 -0.97 -11.94 -8.80
N LEU A 30 0.18 -11.70 -8.16
CA LEU A 30 1.48 -12.19 -8.62
C LEU A 30 1.50 -13.72 -8.66
N PHE A 31 0.95 -14.39 -7.64
CA PHE A 31 0.85 -15.84 -7.60
C PHE A 31 -0.05 -16.38 -8.72
N ALA A 32 -1.24 -15.79 -8.92
CA ALA A 32 -2.15 -16.19 -9.98
C ALA A 32 -1.49 -16.05 -11.36
N LYS A 33 -0.85 -14.90 -11.63
CA LYS A 33 -0.14 -14.67 -12.90
C LYS A 33 1.00 -15.67 -13.10
N LYS A 34 1.83 -15.93 -12.08
CA LYS A 34 2.93 -16.91 -12.15
C LYS A 34 2.44 -18.30 -12.51
N MET A 35 1.32 -18.71 -11.92
CA MET A 35 0.75 -20.04 -12.08
C MET A 35 -0.24 -20.14 -13.25
N ASN A 36 -0.38 -19.09 -14.05
CA ASN A 36 -1.39 -18.99 -15.11
C ASN A 36 -2.80 -19.33 -14.62
N GLY A 37 -3.13 -18.84 -13.42
CA GLY A 37 -4.39 -19.05 -12.72
C GLY A 37 -5.33 -17.85 -12.78
N LYS A 38 -6.30 -17.83 -11.87
CA LYS A 38 -7.35 -16.81 -11.77
C LYS A 38 -7.29 -16.01 -10.48
N MET A 39 -7.42 -14.69 -10.63
CA MET A 39 -7.51 -13.73 -9.53
C MET A 39 -8.95 -13.23 -9.36
N LEU A 40 -9.56 -13.55 -8.22
CA LEU A 40 -10.92 -13.16 -7.91
C LEU A 40 -10.98 -12.00 -6.91
N LEU A 41 -11.99 -11.13 -7.03
CA LEU A 41 -12.42 -10.22 -5.98
C LEU A 41 -13.77 -10.68 -5.43
N ARG A 42 -13.84 -10.95 -4.12
CA ARG A 42 -15.08 -11.24 -3.40
C ARG A 42 -15.30 -10.20 -2.30
N ILE A 43 -16.45 -9.55 -2.28
CA ILE A 43 -16.78 -8.55 -1.26
C ILE A 43 -17.43 -9.24 -0.06
N GLU A 44 -16.79 -9.11 1.11
CA GLU A 44 -17.25 -9.73 2.35
C GLU A 44 -18.05 -8.74 3.20
N ASP A 45 -19.26 -8.45 2.74
CA ASP A 45 -20.21 -7.47 3.29
C ASP A 45 -21.28 -8.10 4.21
N THR A 46 -20.98 -9.23 4.85
CA THR A 46 -21.93 -9.90 5.76
C THR A 46 -22.24 -9.13 7.04
N ASP A 47 -21.34 -8.22 7.44
CA ASP A 47 -21.48 -7.34 8.61
C ASP A 47 -21.98 -5.95 8.21
N GLN A 48 -23.29 -5.83 8.06
CA GLN A 48 -23.96 -4.59 7.64
C GLN A 48 -23.75 -3.42 8.63
N ASN A 49 -23.45 -3.70 9.90
CA ASN A 49 -23.18 -2.64 10.89
C ASN A 49 -21.84 -1.95 10.67
N ARG A 50 -20.91 -2.61 9.97
CA ARG A 50 -19.58 -2.08 9.66
C ARG A 50 -19.45 -1.62 8.21
N PHE A 51 -20.51 -1.73 7.42
CA PHE A 51 -20.52 -1.29 6.03
C PHE A 51 -20.25 0.22 5.95
N VAL A 52 -19.33 0.60 5.06
CA VAL A 52 -18.99 2.00 4.78
C VAL A 52 -19.25 2.29 3.31
N PRO A 53 -20.18 3.20 2.98
CA PRO A 53 -20.44 3.60 1.59
C PRO A 53 -19.16 4.11 0.91
N GLY A 54 -18.97 3.78 -0.36
CA GLY A 54 -17.76 4.17 -1.12
C GLY A 54 -16.55 3.25 -0.92
N ALA A 55 -16.57 2.34 0.07
CA ALA A 55 -15.44 1.45 0.33
C ALA A 55 -15.22 0.41 -0.77
N GLU A 56 -16.30 -0.11 -1.37
CA GLU A 56 -16.20 -1.05 -2.49
C GLU A 56 -15.60 -0.38 -3.73
N GLU A 57 -16.10 0.82 -4.09
CA GLU A 57 -15.59 1.62 -5.20
C GLU A 57 -14.11 1.96 -4.98
N TYR A 58 -13.74 2.34 -3.76
CA TYR A 58 -12.37 2.61 -3.38
C TYR A 58 -11.46 1.38 -3.56
N ILE A 59 -11.94 0.18 -3.25
CA ILE A 59 -11.19 -1.07 -3.47
C ILE A 59 -10.91 -1.25 -4.97
N PHE A 60 -11.93 -1.12 -5.82
CA PHE A 60 -11.76 -1.24 -7.28
C PHE A 60 -10.77 -0.20 -7.82
N GLU A 61 -10.92 1.07 -7.44
CA GLU A 61 -10.03 2.15 -7.88
C GLU A 61 -8.59 1.91 -7.41
N SER A 62 -8.41 1.43 -6.19
CA SER A 62 -7.09 1.11 -5.61
C SER A 62 -6.40 -0.02 -6.37
N LEU A 63 -7.11 -1.09 -6.67
CA LEU A 63 -6.57 -2.23 -7.42
C LEU A 63 -6.22 -1.83 -8.85
N ALA A 64 -7.10 -1.06 -9.51
CA ALA A 64 -6.86 -0.55 -10.85
C ALA A 64 -5.62 0.37 -10.91
N TRP A 65 -5.46 1.28 -9.94
CA TRP A 65 -4.27 2.12 -9.84
C TRP A 65 -2.99 1.31 -9.62
N CYS A 66 -3.06 0.19 -8.90
CA CYS A 66 -1.94 -0.74 -8.72
C CYS A 66 -1.69 -1.67 -9.93
N GLY A 67 -2.46 -1.55 -11.02
CA GLY A 67 -2.37 -2.43 -12.18
C GLY A 67 -2.83 -3.88 -11.92
N ILE A 68 -3.56 -4.12 -10.82
CA ILE A 68 -4.07 -5.46 -10.47
C ILE A 68 -5.33 -5.72 -11.28
N GLN A 69 -5.22 -6.64 -12.23
CA GLN A 69 -6.35 -7.11 -13.03
C GLN A 69 -7.07 -8.26 -12.32
N LEU A 70 -8.41 -8.22 -12.39
CA LEU A 70 -9.29 -9.25 -11.85
C LEU A 70 -9.80 -10.11 -13.01
N ASP A 71 -9.94 -11.42 -12.79
CA ASP A 71 -10.60 -12.33 -13.71
C ASP A 71 -12.10 -12.44 -13.42
N GLU A 72 -12.47 -12.40 -12.14
CA GLU A 72 -13.85 -12.47 -11.68
C GLU A 72 -14.06 -11.47 -10.52
N SER A 73 -15.18 -10.76 -10.54
CA SER A 73 -15.51 -9.73 -9.54
C SER A 73 -16.99 -9.36 -9.61
N PRO A 74 -17.52 -8.58 -8.64
CA PRO A 74 -18.88 -8.04 -8.76
C PRO A 74 -19.11 -7.22 -10.05
N ALA A 75 -18.09 -6.48 -10.52
CA ALA A 75 -18.20 -5.64 -11.70
C ALA A 75 -18.09 -6.42 -13.02
N GLN A 76 -17.24 -7.44 -13.06
CA GLN A 76 -16.97 -8.24 -14.26
C GLN A 76 -17.87 -9.47 -14.39
N GLY A 77 -18.48 -9.91 -13.29
CA GLY A 77 -19.15 -11.20 -13.22
C GLY A 77 -18.16 -12.36 -13.21
N GLY A 78 -18.64 -13.53 -13.62
CA GLY A 78 -17.88 -14.78 -13.63
C GLY A 78 -18.78 -15.98 -13.32
N PRO A 79 -18.26 -17.20 -13.48
CA PRO A 79 -19.05 -18.43 -13.35
C PRO A 79 -19.62 -18.66 -11.95
N HIS A 80 -19.06 -18.03 -10.92
CA HIS A 80 -19.45 -18.21 -9.52
C HIS A 80 -20.21 -17.02 -8.94
N ALA A 81 -20.69 -16.10 -9.79
CA ALA A 81 -21.51 -14.98 -9.37
C ALA A 81 -22.73 -15.45 -8.53
N PRO A 82 -23.19 -14.66 -7.56
CA PRO A 82 -22.71 -13.32 -7.21
C PRO A 82 -21.42 -13.33 -6.37
N TYR A 83 -20.63 -12.25 -6.49
CA TYR A 83 -19.35 -12.07 -5.76
C TYR A 83 -19.45 -11.14 -4.55
N ARG A 84 -20.66 -10.74 -4.15
CA ARG A 84 -20.95 -10.12 -2.85
C ARG A 84 -21.61 -11.14 -1.94
N GLN A 85 -21.15 -11.26 -0.70
CA GLN A 85 -21.69 -12.28 0.21
C GLN A 85 -23.11 -11.95 0.67
N SER A 86 -23.49 -10.68 0.77
CA SER A 86 -24.87 -10.27 1.05
C SER A 86 -25.89 -10.81 0.04
N GLU A 87 -25.49 -10.94 -1.24
CA GLU A 87 -26.30 -11.48 -2.34
C GLU A 87 -26.39 -13.02 -2.33
N ARG A 88 -25.63 -13.70 -1.46
CA ARG A 88 -25.56 -15.17 -1.35
C ARG A 88 -26.29 -15.72 -0.12
N LYS A 89 -26.97 -14.86 0.65
CA LYS A 89 -27.57 -15.18 1.96
C LYS A 89 -28.34 -16.51 2.02
N PRO A 90 -29.30 -16.82 1.12
CA PRO A 90 -30.14 -18.01 1.26
C PRO A 90 -29.34 -19.32 1.31
N MET A 91 -28.26 -19.39 0.53
CA MET A 91 -27.42 -20.57 0.38
C MET A 91 -26.65 -20.92 1.67
N TYR A 92 -26.18 -19.93 2.43
CA TYR A 92 -25.36 -20.23 3.62
C TYR A 92 -26.16 -20.92 4.73
N MET A 93 -27.47 -20.67 4.82
CA MET A 93 -28.32 -21.33 5.79
C MET A 93 -28.41 -22.84 5.53
N GLU A 94 -28.44 -23.26 4.26
CA GLU A 94 -28.47 -24.68 3.89
C GLU A 94 -27.26 -25.42 4.44
N TYR A 95 -26.06 -24.84 4.31
CA TYR A 95 -24.83 -25.42 4.87
C TYR A 95 -24.80 -25.41 6.40
N ALA A 96 -25.30 -24.35 7.04
CA ALA A 96 -25.40 -24.30 8.50
C ALA A 96 -26.35 -25.38 9.03
N LEU A 97 -27.50 -25.58 8.39
CA LEU A 97 -28.47 -26.60 8.75
C LEU A 97 -27.93 -28.01 8.47
N LYS A 98 -27.21 -28.20 7.36
CA LYS A 98 -26.51 -29.47 7.08
C LYS A 98 -25.55 -29.83 8.21
N LEU A 99 -24.73 -28.87 8.68
CA LEU A 99 -23.84 -29.10 9.82
C LEU A 99 -24.61 -29.48 11.09
N VAL A 100 -25.79 -28.91 11.32
CA VAL A 100 -26.66 -29.30 12.46
C VAL A 100 -27.17 -30.72 12.30
N GLN A 101 -27.69 -31.07 11.12
CA GLN A 101 -28.20 -32.42 10.80
C GLN A 101 -27.13 -33.48 10.95
N ASP A 102 -25.90 -33.18 10.51
CA ASP A 102 -24.74 -34.08 10.61
C ASP A 102 -24.13 -34.10 12.05
N GLY A 103 -24.70 -33.34 13.00
CA GLY A 103 -24.29 -33.31 14.40
C GLY A 103 -22.99 -32.52 14.67
N HIS A 104 -22.54 -31.74 13.68
CA HIS A 104 -21.33 -30.92 13.69
C HIS A 104 -21.57 -29.46 14.07
N ALA A 105 -22.83 -29.02 14.12
CA ALA A 105 -23.26 -27.75 14.66
C ALA A 105 -24.51 -27.94 15.53
N TYR A 106 -24.92 -26.90 16.24
CA TYR A 106 -26.09 -26.94 17.12
C TYR A 106 -26.70 -25.54 17.30
N TYR A 107 -28.00 -25.48 17.57
CA TYR A 107 -28.71 -24.24 17.92
C TYR A 107 -28.36 -23.81 19.34
N ALA A 108 -28.08 -22.52 19.54
CA ALA A 108 -27.90 -21.89 20.85
C ALA A 108 -28.87 -20.72 21.00
N PHE A 109 -29.58 -20.67 22.13
CA PHE A 109 -30.67 -19.74 22.43
C PHE A 109 -30.29 -18.74 23.52
N ASP A 110 -29.01 -18.70 23.90
CA ASP A 110 -28.48 -17.82 24.93
C ASP A 110 -28.70 -16.34 24.57
N THR A 111 -29.21 -15.54 25.52
CA THR A 111 -29.30 -14.09 25.36
C THR A 111 -27.95 -13.41 25.56
N ALA A 112 -27.86 -12.12 25.20
CA ALA A 112 -26.64 -11.34 25.43
C ALA A 112 -26.27 -11.28 26.93
N GLU A 113 -27.28 -11.11 27.79
CA GLU A 113 -27.14 -11.05 29.25
C GLU A 113 -26.64 -12.38 29.83
N GLU A 114 -27.13 -13.51 29.32
CA GLU A 114 -26.68 -14.84 29.73
C GLU A 114 -25.22 -15.09 29.31
N LEU A 115 -24.81 -14.63 28.12
CA LEU A 115 -23.42 -14.70 27.67
C LEU A 115 -22.49 -13.82 28.50
N ASP A 116 -22.95 -12.63 28.92
CA ASP A 116 -22.18 -11.74 29.80
C ASP A 116 -22.05 -12.34 31.20
N ALA A 117 -23.12 -12.91 31.75
CA ALA A 117 -23.07 -13.64 33.02
C ALA A 117 -22.10 -14.84 32.95
N MET A 118 -22.08 -15.57 31.83
CA MET A 118 -21.09 -16.64 31.59
C MET A 118 -19.66 -16.08 31.62
N ARG A 119 -19.39 -14.98 30.91
CA ARG A 119 -18.05 -14.35 30.86
C ARG A 119 -17.57 -13.92 32.24
N GLU A 120 -18.43 -13.26 33.02
CA GLU A 120 -18.08 -12.81 34.37
C GLU A 120 -17.85 -13.99 35.33
N ARG A 121 -18.65 -15.06 35.24
CA ARG A 121 -18.41 -16.30 36.01
C ARG A 121 -17.05 -16.92 35.69
N LEU A 122 -16.68 -17.02 34.41
CA LEU A 122 -15.38 -17.59 34.00
C LEU A 122 -14.20 -16.70 34.42
N LYS A 123 -14.37 -15.38 34.35
CA LYS A 123 -13.39 -14.40 34.82
C LYS A 123 -13.19 -14.48 36.34
N ALA A 124 -14.27 -14.59 37.12
CA ALA A 124 -14.21 -14.79 38.57
C ALA A 124 -13.50 -16.11 38.92
N ALA A 125 -13.70 -17.16 38.11
CA ALA A 125 -12.99 -18.43 38.21
C ALA A 125 -11.53 -18.39 37.67
N LYS A 126 -11.03 -17.23 37.23
CA LYS A 126 -9.68 -17.01 36.69
C LYS A 126 -9.35 -17.91 35.49
N VAL A 127 -10.34 -18.24 34.68
CA VAL A 127 -10.11 -18.93 33.41
C VAL A 127 -9.33 -18.00 32.48
N ALA A 128 -8.13 -18.42 32.07
CA ALA A 128 -7.21 -17.59 31.29
C ALA A 128 -7.79 -17.10 29.95
N THR A 129 -8.69 -17.89 29.35
CA THR A 129 -9.37 -17.53 28.10
C THR A 129 -10.84 -17.91 28.19
N PRO A 130 -11.72 -17.02 28.67
CA PRO A 130 -13.15 -17.27 28.74
C PRO A 130 -13.75 -17.50 27.36
N GLN A 131 -14.34 -18.68 27.13
CA GLN A 131 -14.85 -19.08 25.81
C GLN A 131 -16.16 -19.87 25.93
N TYR A 132 -17.01 -19.74 24.91
CA TYR A 132 -18.10 -20.68 24.68
C TYR A 132 -17.51 -21.89 23.94
N ASN A 133 -17.33 -23.02 24.60
CA ASN A 133 -16.59 -24.16 24.05
C ASN A 133 -17.16 -25.49 24.55
N ALA A 134 -16.45 -26.57 24.24
CA ALA A 134 -16.87 -27.92 24.58
C ALA A 134 -17.07 -28.22 26.08
N ILE A 135 -16.59 -27.36 26.98
CA ILE A 135 -16.83 -27.43 28.41
C ILE A 135 -18.07 -26.59 28.76
N THR A 136 -18.02 -25.30 28.45
CA THR A 136 -19.02 -24.33 28.88
C THR A 136 -20.38 -24.55 28.23
N ARG A 137 -20.44 -25.07 27.00
CA ARG A 137 -21.70 -25.37 26.30
C ARG A 137 -22.66 -26.25 27.10
N ASN A 138 -22.17 -27.12 27.99
CA ASN A 138 -23.02 -27.99 28.81
C ASN A 138 -23.77 -27.24 29.93
N THR A 139 -23.44 -25.97 30.16
CA THR A 139 -24.09 -25.12 31.17
C THR A 139 -24.85 -23.95 30.56
N MET A 140 -24.95 -23.93 29.24
CA MET A 140 -25.59 -22.86 28.46
C MET A 140 -26.90 -23.36 27.86
N ARG A 141 -27.73 -22.46 27.34
CA ARG A 141 -29.07 -22.73 26.81
C ARG A 141 -28.99 -23.05 25.32
N ASN A 142 -28.86 -24.33 24.98
CA ASN A 142 -28.66 -24.77 23.60
C ASN A 142 -29.25 -26.17 23.35
N SER A 143 -29.36 -26.55 22.09
CA SER A 143 -29.95 -27.83 21.67
C SER A 143 -29.20 -29.09 22.10
N LEU A 144 -28.01 -28.97 22.72
CA LEU A 144 -27.31 -30.11 23.33
C LEU A 144 -27.65 -30.28 24.83
N THR A 145 -28.23 -29.26 25.46
CA THR A 145 -28.56 -29.25 26.90
C THR A 145 -30.06 -29.19 27.15
N LEU A 146 -30.83 -28.63 26.22
CA LEU A 146 -32.29 -28.58 26.28
C LEU A 146 -32.93 -29.88 25.76
N PRO A 147 -34.09 -30.28 26.30
CA PRO A 147 -34.93 -31.33 25.73
C PRO A 147 -35.34 -31.02 24.27
N GLU A 148 -35.49 -32.07 23.45
CA GLU A 148 -35.81 -31.93 22.01
C GLU A 148 -37.15 -31.21 21.75
N ASP A 149 -38.15 -31.44 22.59
CA ASP A 149 -39.46 -30.80 22.53
C ASP A 149 -39.40 -29.31 22.86
N GLU A 150 -38.58 -28.91 23.84
CA GLU A 150 -38.32 -27.50 24.16
C GLU A 150 -37.59 -26.79 23.01
N VAL A 151 -36.58 -27.44 22.42
CA VAL A 151 -35.87 -26.91 21.24
C VAL A 151 -36.84 -26.70 20.08
N LYS A 152 -37.70 -27.68 19.81
CA LYS A 152 -38.71 -27.59 18.76
C LYS A 152 -39.68 -26.44 19.01
N GLN A 153 -40.18 -26.30 20.24
CA GLN A 153 -41.06 -25.20 20.63
C GLN A 153 -40.41 -23.83 20.43
N LEU A 154 -39.13 -23.68 20.83
CA LEU A 154 -38.38 -22.43 20.64
C LEU A 154 -38.19 -22.08 19.16
N LEU A 155 -37.92 -23.07 18.31
CA LEU A 155 -37.81 -22.87 16.87
C LEU A 155 -39.16 -22.49 16.24
N GLU A 156 -40.24 -23.20 16.59
CA GLU A 156 -41.60 -22.94 16.08
C GLU A 156 -42.15 -21.59 16.56
N SER A 157 -41.79 -21.14 17.76
CA SER A 157 -42.19 -19.83 18.28
C SER A 157 -41.39 -18.65 17.70
N GLY A 158 -40.37 -18.92 16.87
CA GLY A 158 -39.49 -17.89 16.33
C GLY A 158 -38.55 -17.25 17.37
N ALA A 159 -38.19 -17.99 18.43
CA ALA A 159 -37.25 -17.48 19.42
C ALA A 159 -35.88 -17.19 18.75
N PRO A 160 -35.21 -16.06 19.06
CA PRO A 160 -33.89 -15.78 18.50
C PRO A 160 -32.88 -16.87 18.86
N TYR A 161 -32.12 -17.33 17.87
CA TYR A 161 -31.06 -18.32 18.06
C TYR A 161 -29.87 -18.02 17.16
N VAL A 162 -28.73 -18.64 17.47
CA VAL A 162 -27.58 -18.73 16.59
C VAL A 162 -27.22 -20.18 16.33
N ILE A 163 -26.56 -20.47 15.21
CA ILE A 163 -25.99 -21.81 14.96
C ILE A 163 -24.50 -21.74 15.29
N ARG A 164 -24.04 -22.60 16.20
CA ARG A 164 -22.63 -22.70 16.61
C ARG A 164 -21.99 -23.98 16.09
N LEU A 165 -20.71 -23.89 15.74
CA LEU A 165 -19.90 -25.07 15.48
C LEU A 165 -19.78 -25.93 16.75
N LYS A 166 -19.86 -27.25 16.61
CA LYS A 166 -19.57 -28.19 17.70
C LYS A 166 -18.10 -28.65 17.62
N VAL A 167 -17.22 -27.95 18.32
CA VAL A 167 -15.79 -28.32 18.39
C VAL A 167 -15.61 -29.61 19.20
N PRO A 168 -14.74 -30.55 18.78
CA PRO A 168 -14.52 -31.80 19.52
C PRO A 168 -13.72 -31.56 20.81
N ARG A 169 -13.88 -32.42 21.84
CA ARG A 169 -13.28 -32.17 23.17
C ARG A 169 -11.78 -32.45 23.29
N LYS A 170 -11.22 -33.33 22.45
CA LYS A 170 -9.86 -33.89 22.65
C LYS A 170 -9.23 -34.29 21.31
N GLU A 171 -9.07 -33.33 20.42
CA GLU A 171 -8.44 -33.58 19.12
C GLU A 171 -7.35 -32.57 18.83
N GLU A 172 -6.36 -32.99 18.05
CA GLU A 172 -5.41 -32.08 17.42
C GLU A 172 -5.91 -31.73 16.02
N VAL A 173 -6.10 -30.45 15.77
CA VAL A 173 -6.35 -29.92 14.43
C VAL A 173 -5.04 -29.46 13.85
N ARG A 174 -4.68 -30.01 12.69
CA ARG A 174 -3.40 -29.77 12.03
C ARG A 174 -3.63 -29.08 10.70
N LEU A 175 -2.84 -28.04 10.44
CA LEU A 175 -2.79 -27.34 9.17
C LEU A 175 -1.32 -27.18 8.76
N LYS A 176 -1.01 -27.49 7.50
CA LYS A 176 0.27 -27.11 6.91
C LYS A 176 0.08 -25.79 6.17
N ASP A 177 0.59 -24.71 6.74
CA ASP A 177 0.63 -23.40 6.09
C ASP A 177 1.91 -23.27 5.23
N LEU A 178 1.78 -22.69 4.05
CA LEU A 178 2.88 -22.52 3.09
C LEU A 178 4.00 -21.60 3.62
N ILE A 179 3.68 -20.67 4.53
CA ILE A 179 4.64 -19.73 5.13
C ILE A 179 4.98 -20.17 6.56
N ARG A 180 3.99 -20.54 7.37
CA ARG A 180 4.15 -20.84 8.80
C ARG A 180 4.56 -22.28 9.07
N GLY A 181 4.43 -23.19 8.10
CA GLY A 181 4.67 -24.61 8.28
C GLY A 181 3.54 -25.29 9.05
N TRP A 182 3.85 -26.33 9.82
CA TRP A 182 2.85 -27.04 10.61
C TRP A 182 2.34 -26.21 11.78
N VAL A 183 1.04 -25.95 11.78
CA VAL A 183 0.28 -25.36 12.88
C VAL A 183 -0.58 -26.46 13.48
N VAL A 184 -0.31 -26.78 14.75
CA VAL A 184 -1.01 -27.83 15.49
C VAL A 184 -1.70 -27.18 16.69
N VAL A 185 -3.04 -27.26 16.72
CA VAL A 185 -3.85 -26.66 17.78
C VAL A 185 -4.73 -27.72 18.40
N HIS A 186 -4.65 -27.86 19.72
CA HIS A 186 -5.56 -28.73 20.46
C HIS A 186 -6.95 -28.10 20.50
N SER A 187 -7.99 -28.90 20.28
CA SER A 187 -9.37 -28.45 20.11
C SER A 187 -9.94 -27.73 21.34
N SER A 188 -9.34 -27.91 22.52
CA SER A 188 -9.68 -27.15 23.74
C SER A 188 -9.36 -25.65 23.65
N ALA A 189 -8.50 -25.23 22.72
CA ALA A 189 -8.18 -23.82 22.48
C ALA A 189 -9.12 -23.16 21.46
N ILE A 190 -10.01 -23.95 20.83
CA ILE A 190 -10.95 -23.52 19.81
C ILE A 190 -12.33 -23.39 20.47
N ASP A 191 -12.98 -22.25 20.28
CA ASP A 191 -14.33 -22.00 20.77
C ASP A 191 -15.39 -22.50 19.77
N ASP A 192 -16.60 -22.78 20.27
CA ASP A 192 -17.79 -23.10 19.49
C ASP A 192 -18.29 -21.81 18.82
N LYS A 193 -17.57 -21.40 17.76
CA LYS A 193 -17.85 -20.17 17.01
C LYS A 193 -19.26 -20.16 16.45
N VAL A 194 -19.87 -18.99 16.47
CA VAL A 194 -21.11 -18.72 15.75
C VAL A 194 -20.83 -18.83 14.25
N LEU A 195 -21.62 -19.64 13.55
CA LEU A 195 -21.60 -19.83 12.10
C LEU A 195 -22.72 -19.02 11.44
N MET A 196 -23.89 -18.97 12.09
CA MET A 196 -25.07 -18.23 11.63
C MET A 196 -25.62 -17.36 12.77
N LYS A 197 -25.83 -16.07 12.49
CA LYS A 197 -26.43 -15.11 13.43
C LYS A 197 -27.96 -15.24 13.44
N SER A 198 -28.60 -14.63 14.44
CA SER A 198 -30.06 -14.63 14.60
C SER A 198 -30.81 -13.86 13.51
N ASP A 199 -30.14 -12.91 12.83
CA ASP A 199 -30.67 -12.20 11.65
C ASP A 199 -30.61 -13.05 10.35
N GLY A 200 -30.16 -14.30 10.46
CA GLY A 200 -29.99 -15.24 9.35
C GLY A 200 -28.80 -14.92 8.44
N MET A 201 -27.90 -14.02 8.83
CA MET A 201 -26.66 -13.77 8.11
C MET A 201 -25.53 -14.67 8.66
N PRO A 202 -24.70 -15.26 7.78
CA PRO A 202 -23.56 -16.04 8.23
C PRO A 202 -22.53 -15.14 8.93
N THR A 203 -21.68 -15.73 9.74
CA THR A 203 -20.42 -15.08 10.13
C THR A 203 -19.38 -15.27 9.04
N TYR A 204 -18.30 -14.49 9.10
CA TYR A 204 -17.13 -14.64 8.23
C TYR A 204 -16.69 -16.10 8.10
N HIS A 205 -16.67 -16.86 9.19
CA HIS A 205 -16.15 -18.24 9.19
C HIS A 205 -16.94 -19.17 8.27
N LEU A 206 -18.27 -19.12 8.31
CA LEU A 206 -19.11 -19.95 7.45
C LEU A 206 -19.11 -19.42 6.01
N ALA A 207 -19.31 -18.12 5.82
CA ALA A 207 -19.39 -17.54 4.48
C ALA A 207 -18.07 -17.74 3.70
N ASN A 208 -16.93 -17.49 4.35
CA ASN A 208 -15.61 -17.59 3.74
C ASN A 208 -15.29 -19.01 3.27
N ILE A 209 -15.55 -20.05 4.07
CA ILE A 209 -15.25 -21.44 3.67
C ILE A 209 -16.23 -21.96 2.63
N VAL A 210 -17.50 -21.56 2.70
CA VAL A 210 -18.51 -21.97 1.71
C VAL A 210 -18.14 -21.37 0.36
N ASP A 211 -17.82 -20.08 0.32
CA ASP A 211 -17.46 -19.43 -0.93
C ASP A 211 -16.08 -19.85 -1.44
N ASP A 212 -15.11 -20.12 -0.57
CA ASP A 212 -13.81 -20.64 -1.02
C ASP A 212 -13.98 -22.03 -1.66
N HIS A 213 -14.85 -22.89 -1.13
CA HIS A 213 -15.19 -24.17 -1.77
C HIS A 213 -15.95 -23.97 -3.11
N LEU A 214 -17.02 -23.19 -3.09
CA LEU A 214 -17.90 -23.02 -4.26
C LEU A 214 -17.28 -22.19 -5.40
N MET A 215 -16.32 -21.31 -5.09
CA MET A 215 -15.53 -20.59 -6.10
C MET A 215 -14.26 -21.36 -6.49
N GLU A 216 -14.14 -22.59 -6.01
CA GLU A 216 -13.05 -23.53 -6.29
C GLU A 216 -11.66 -22.99 -5.95
N ILE A 217 -11.56 -22.16 -4.92
CA ILE A 217 -10.30 -21.58 -4.46
C ILE A 217 -9.31 -22.69 -4.12
N THR A 218 -8.08 -22.53 -4.62
CA THR A 218 -6.98 -23.48 -4.42
C THR A 218 -5.97 -22.99 -3.40
N HIS A 219 -5.77 -21.67 -3.32
CA HIS A 219 -4.83 -21.06 -2.39
C HIS A 219 -5.47 -19.86 -1.71
N VAL A 220 -5.43 -19.85 -0.38
CA VAL A 220 -5.89 -18.76 0.48
C VAL A 220 -4.67 -18.03 1.01
N ILE A 221 -4.32 -16.92 0.36
CA ILE A 221 -3.24 -16.03 0.77
C ILE A 221 -3.85 -14.82 1.49
N ARG A 222 -3.61 -14.71 2.81
CA ARG A 222 -4.23 -13.68 3.66
C ARG A 222 -3.33 -13.27 4.84
N GLY A 223 -3.68 -12.22 5.56
CA GLY A 223 -2.91 -11.77 6.74
C GLY A 223 -2.93 -12.77 7.91
N GLU A 224 -1.86 -12.79 8.71
CA GLU A 224 -1.73 -13.68 9.87
C GLU A 224 -2.71 -13.42 11.02
N GLU A 225 -3.45 -12.31 11.00
CA GLU A 225 -4.58 -12.11 11.91
C GLU A 225 -5.63 -13.23 11.82
N TRP A 226 -5.68 -13.94 10.68
CA TRP A 226 -6.58 -15.08 10.47
C TRP A 226 -5.97 -16.43 10.83
N LEU A 227 -4.67 -16.50 11.15
CA LEU A 227 -3.99 -17.74 11.50
C LEU A 227 -4.64 -18.45 12.70
N PRO A 228 -5.06 -17.75 13.79
CA PRO A 228 -5.78 -18.38 14.90
C PRO A 228 -7.12 -19.00 14.50
N SER A 229 -7.74 -18.54 13.40
CA SER A 229 -9.00 -19.08 12.88
C SER A 229 -8.79 -20.24 11.89
N ALA A 230 -7.56 -20.49 11.44
CA ALA A 230 -7.29 -21.50 10.43
C ALA A 230 -7.67 -22.93 10.89
N PRO A 231 -7.41 -23.37 12.14
CA PRO A 231 -7.87 -24.67 12.63
C PRO A 231 -9.40 -24.82 12.62
N LEU A 232 -10.13 -23.75 12.94
CA LEU A 232 -11.59 -23.73 12.83
C LEU A 232 -12.03 -23.97 11.38
N HIS A 233 -11.35 -23.36 10.41
CA HIS A 233 -11.67 -23.52 8.99
C HIS A 233 -11.39 -24.95 8.52
N VAL A 234 -10.30 -25.58 8.99
CA VAL A 234 -10.02 -27.01 8.74
C VAL A 234 -11.15 -27.88 9.25
N LEU A 235 -11.68 -27.63 10.46
CA LEU A 235 -12.84 -28.38 10.98
C LEU A 235 -14.09 -28.19 10.10
N LEU A 236 -14.35 -26.98 9.60
CA LEU A 236 -15.49 -26.74 8.72
C LEU A 236 -15.37 -27.50 7.40
N TYR A 237 -14.19 -27.49 6.76
CA TYR A 237 -13.94 -28.30 5.56
C TYR A 237 -14.13 -29.80 5.85
N ARG A 238 -13.63 -30.29 6.99
CA ARG A 238 -13.85 -31.69 7.43
C ARG A 238 -15.32 -32.03 7.58
N TYR A 239 -16.06 -31.23 8.34
CA TYR A 239 -17.45 -31.50 8.68
C TYR A 239 -18.41 -31.38 7.49
N LEU A 240 -18.03 -30.61 6.46
CA LEU A 240 -18.79 -30.53 5.21
C LEU A 240 -18.35 -31.60 4.19
N GLY A 241 -17.35 -32.43 4.52
CA GLY A 241 -16.82 -33.46 3.63
C GLY A 241 -15.95 -32.92 2.49
N TRP A 242 -15.36 -31.74 2.67
CA TRP A 242 -14.64 -30.98 1.64
C TRP A 242 -13.11 -31.01 1.78
N GLU A 243 -12.56 -31.89 2.63
CA GLU A 243 -11.10 -31.99 2.84
C GLU A 243 -10.31 -32.18 1.53
N ALA A 244 -10.84 -32.94 0.58
CA ALA A 244 -10.22 -33.17 -0.72
C ALA A 244 -10.12 -31.90 -1.60
N THR A 245 -10.94 -30.88 -1.31
CA THR A 245 -10.98 -29.62 -2.05
C THR A 245 -10.48 -28.43 -1.25
N MET A 246 -10.13 -28.63 0.02
CA MET A 246 -9.65 -27.59 0.91
C MET A 246 -8.44 -26.88 0.30
N PRO A 247 -8.43 -25.53 0.26
CA PRO A 247 -7.31 -24.80 -0.31
C PRO A 247 -6.06 -24.93 0.55
N GLU A 248 -4.91 -24.71 -0.08
CA GLU A 248 -3.67 -24.46 0.64
C GLU A 248 -3.71 -23.07 1.28
N PHE A 249 -3.11 -22.91 2.45
CA PHE A 249 -3.15 -21.66 3.20
C PHE A 249 -1.77 -21.03 3.28
N ALA A 250 -1.70 -19.70 3.11
CA ALA A 250 -0.50 -18.91 3.30
C ALA A 250 -0.82 -17.65 4.12
N HIS A 251 -0.34 -17.60 5.37
CA HIS A 251 -0.60 -16.48 6.27
C HIS A 251 0.55 -15.47 6.32
N LEU A 252 0.35 -14.33 5.63
CA LEU A 252 1.32 -13.26 5.44
C LEU A 252 1.72 -12.59 6.76
N PRO A 253 3.01 -12.28 6.97
CA PRO A 253 3.49 -11.62 8.18
C PRO A 253 2.98 -10.18 8.30
N LEU A 254 2.75 -9.72 9.53
CA LEU A 254 2.33 -8.35 9.81
C LEU A 254 3.36 -7.34 9.30
N LEU A 255 2.85 -6.21 8.81
CA LEU A 255 3.65 -5.02 8.60
C LEU A 255 3.87 -4.34 9.96
N LEU A 256 5.13 -4.20 10.33
CA LEU A 256 5.55 -3.60 11.58
C LEU A 256 5.79 -2.10 11.38
N LYS A 257 5.67 -1.34 12.47
CA LYS A 257 6.01 0.08 12.50
C LYS A 257 7.48 0.30 12.12
N PRO A 258 7.84 1.47 11.56
CA PRO A 258 9.24 1.82 11.31
C PRO A 258 10.09 1.70 12.59
N ASP A 259 9.58 2.29 13.67
CA ASP A 259 10.23 2.30 15.00
C ASP A 259 9.41 1.55 16.05
N GLY A 260 10.12 0.93 17.00
CA GLY A 260 9.52 0.23 18.15
C GLY A 260 8.92 -1.14 17.81
N ASN A 261 7.94 -1.54 18.64
CA ASN A 261 7.23 -2.82 18.55
C ASN A 261 5.77 -2.60 18.10
N GLY A 262 5.23 -3.53 17.32
CA GLY A 262 3.81 -3.59 16.97
C GLY A 262 3.50 -3.37 15.49
N LYS A 263 2.21 -3.55 15.15
CA LYS A 263 1.66 -3.45 13.80
C LYS A 263 1.58 -1.98 13.33
N LEU A 264 1.86 -1.73 12.06
CA LEU A 264 1.65 -0.44 11.40
C LEU A 264 0.16 -0.04 11.44
N SER A 265 -0.13 1.19 11.84
CA SER A 265 -1.48 1.76 11.91
C SER A 265 -1.56 3.15 11.27
N LYS A 266 -2.78 3.64 11.01
CA LYS A 266 -3.03 5.01 10.52
C LYS A 266 -2.32 6.07 11.37
N ARG A 267 -2.40 5.94 12.70
CA ARG A 267 -1.76 6.86 13.65
C ARG A 267 -0.25 6.95 13.49
N ASP A 268 0.39 5.87 13.05
CA ASP A 268 1.84 5.87 12.80
C ASP A 268 2.17 6.66 11.53
N GLY A 269 1.35 6.53 10.48
CA GLY A 269 1.45 7.33 9.27
C GLY A 269 1.21 8.82 9.53
N ASP A 270 0.17 9.16 10.28
CA ASP A 270 -0.13 10.55 10.68
C ASP A 270 1.02 11.17 11.48
N LYS A 271 1.59 10.41 12.43
CA LYS A 271 2.70 10.87 13.28
C LYS A 271 4.00 11.05 12.50
N LEU A 272 4.28 10.17 11.55
CA LEU A 272 5.55 10.12 10.82
C LEU A 272 5.47 10.81 9.44
N GLY A 273 4.32 11.35 9.07
CA GLY A 273 4.12 12.15 7.86
C GLY A 273 4.12 11.33 6.57
N PHE A 274 3.51 10.14 6.57
CA PHE A 274 3.40 9.32 5.36
C PHE A 274 2.02 8.68 5.16
N PRO A 275 1.58 8.47 3.90
CA PRO A 275 0.29 7.87 3.62
C PRO A 275 0.25 6.38 3.99
N VAL A 276 -0.90 5.88 4.43
CA VAL A 276 -1.13 4.45 4.76
C VAL A 276 -2.15 3.77 3.83
N PHE A 277 -2.71 4.54 2.90
CA PHE A 277 -3.70 4.14 1.93
C PHE A 277 -3.18 4.41 0.51
N PRO A 278 -3.50 3.57 -0.49
CA PRO A 278 -3.05 3.79 -1.86
C PRO A 278 -3.59 5.12 -2.42
N LEU A 279 -4.86 5.42 -2.17
CA LEU A 279 -5.57 6.59 -2.68
C LEU A 279 -6.12 7.45 -1.53
N GLN A 280 -6.48 8.70 -1.81
CA GLN A 280 -7.11 9.57 -0.84
C GLN A 280 -8.46 9.01 -0.41
N TRP A 281 -8.67 8.92 0.90
CA TRP A 281 -9.95 8.56 1.49
C TRP A 281 -10.58 9.78 2.15
N THR A 282 -11.86 10.03 1.86
CA THR A 282 -12.69 10.97 2.63
C THR A 282 -13.70 10.15 3.40
N ASP A 283 -13.61 10.17 4.73
CA ASP A 283 -14.51 9.44 5.58
C ASP A 283 -15.95 10.01 5.45
N PRO A 284 -16.95 9.20 5.05
CA PRO A 284 -18.28 9.71 4.74
C PRO A 284 -19.07 10.13 6.00
N PHE A 285 -18.63 9.71 7.19
CA PHE A 285 -19.31 10.02 8.44
C PHE A 285 -18.72 11.25 9.14
N THR A 286 -17.41 11.45 9.04
CA THR A 286 -16.67 12.53 9.73
C THR A 286 -16.20 13.66 8.79
N GLY A 287 -16.13 13.40 7.48
CA GLY A 287 -15.52 14.30 6.50
C GLY A 287 -14.00 14.38 6.58
N GLU A 288 -13.35 13.60 7.46
CA GLU A 288 -11.90 13.58 7.62
C GLU A 288 -11.25 13.04 6.33
N LYS A 289 -10.23 13.76 5.84
CA LYS A 289 -9.45 13.36 4.67
C LYS A 289 -8.13 12.73 5.08
N SER A 290 -7.81 11.58 4.50
CA SER A 290 -6.51 10.94 4.62
C SER A 290 -5.90 10.82 3.23
N SER A 291 -4.75 11.48 3.01
CA SER A 291 -4.06 11.44 1.71
C SER A 291 -3.54 10.03 1.40
N GLY A 292 -3.55 9.67 0.11
CA GLY A 292 -3.01 8.42 -0.39
C GLY A 292 -1.58 8.55 -0.93
N TYR A 293 -0.98 7.41 -1.27
CA TYR A 293 0.28 7.37 -2.02
C TYR A 293 0.14 8.08 -3.38
N ARG A 294 -0.96 7.87 -4.10
CA ARG A 294 -1.23 8.52 -5.38
C ARG A 294 -1.20 10.04 -5.26
N GLU A 295 -1.98 10.61 -4.33
CA GLU A 295 -2.09 12.06 -4.13
C GLU A 295 -0.81 12.66 -3.52
N SER A 296 0.02 11.84 -2.88
CA SER A 296 1.34 12.23 -2.41
C SER A 296 2.41 12.19 -3.52
N GLY A 297 2.06 11.81 -4.75
CA GLY A 297 2.95 11.84 -5.92
C GLY A 297 3.73 10.55 -6.16
N TYR A 298 3.39 9.44 -5.49
CA TYR A 298 4.02 8.16 -5.80
C TYR A 298 3.53 7.64 -7.15
N LEU A 299 4.46 7.17 -7.98
CA LEU A 299 4.17 6.46 -9.21
C LEU A 299 3.60 5.07 -8.87
N PRO A 300 2.56 4.60 -9.59
CA PRO A 300 1.94 3.31 -9.29
C PRO A 300 2.95 2.15 -9.41
N GLU A 301 3.86 2.18 -10.39
CA GLU A 301 4.85 1.12 -10.60
C GLU A 301 5.87 1.08 -9.45
N ALA A 302 6.31 2.26 -8.99
CA ALA A 302 7.21 2.37 -7.84
C ALA A 302 6.55 1.90 -6.55
N PHE A 303 5.29 2.28 -6.32
CA PHE A 303 4.51 1.86 -5.16
C PHE A 303 4.32 0.34 -5.13
N VAL A 304 3.94 -0.26 -6.26
CA VAL A 304 3.73 -1.71 -6.38
C VAL A 304 5.03 -2.48 -6.16
N ASN A 305 6.14 -2.03 -6.75
CA ASN A 305 7.42 -2.67 -6.53
C ASN A 305 7.88 -2.56 -5.07
N PHE A 306 7.76 -1.39 -4.45
CA PHE A 306 8.04 -1.23 -3.01
C PHE A 306 7.19 -2.18 -2.17
N LEU A 307 5.88 -2.25 -2.46
CA LEU A 307 4.94 -3.09 -1.73
C LEU A 307 5.27 -4.58 -1.86
N ALA A 308 5.75 -5.01 -3.03
CA ALA A 308 6.15 -6.40 -3.26
C ALA A 308 7.26 -6.84 -2.30
N PHE A 309 8.19 -5.94 -1.97
CA PHE A 309 9.33 -6.20 -1.08
C PHE A 309 8.96 -6.20 0.42
N LEU A 310 7.70 -5.91 0.78
CA LEU A 310 7.25 -5.92 2.18
C LEU A 310 6.93 -7.34 2.70
N GLY A 311 7.96 -8.17 2.74
CA GLY A 311 7.91 -9.54 3.28
C GLY A 311 8.30 -10.62 2.28
N TRP A 312 8.61 -10.26 1.04
CA TRP A 312 9.11 -11.15 0.00
C TRP A 312 10.44 -10.63 -0.55
N ASN A 313 11.30 -11.55 -0.99
CA ASN A 313 12.58 -11.21 -1.61
C ASN A 313 12.86 -12.16 -2.78
N PRO A 314 13.30 -11.67 -3.96
CA PRO A 314 13.58 -12.51 -5.14
C PRO A 314 14.79 -13.44 -4.95
N GLY A 315 15.56 -13.26 -3.88
CA GLY A 315 16.88 -13.83 -3.57
C GLY A 315 17.94 -13.54 -4.61
N THR A 316 17.78 -12.42 -5.30
CA THR A 316 18.81 -11.75 -6.09
C THR A 316 19.05 -10.37 -5.50
N GLN A 317 20.02 -9.63 -6.05
CA GLN A 317 20.26 -8.23 -5.69
C GLN A 317 19.38 -7.24 -6.46
N GLN A 318 18.57 -7.72 -7.41
CA GLN A 318 17.64 -6.88 -8.15
C GLN A 318 16.55 -6.38 -7.20
N GLU A 319 16.31 -5.08 -7.22
CA GLU A 319 15.23 -4.45 -6.44
C GLU A 319 14.15 -3.83 -7.33
N LEU A 320 14.52 -3.37 -8.53
CA LEU A 320 13.63 -2.72 -9.49
C LEU A 320 13.02 -3.76 -10.45
N PHE A 321 11.70 -3.79 -10.51
CA PHE A 321 10.92 -4.75 -11.31
C PHE A 321 9.68 -4.09 -11.92
N THR A 322 9.39 -4.39 -13.17
CA THR A 322 8.04 -4.23 -13.72
C THR A 322 7.06 -5.20 -13.03
N LEU A 323 5.76 -4.94 -13.16
CA LEU A 323 4.74 -5.83 -12.59
C LEU A 323 4.81 -7.26 -13.18
N ASP A 324 5.15 -7.38 -14.47
CA ASP A 324 5.29 -8.69 -15.13
C ASP A 324 6.55 -9.43 -14.63
N GLU A 325 7.68 -8.73 -14.46
CA GLU A 325 8.89 -9.33 -13.88
C GLU A 325 8.67 -9.74 -12.41
N LEU A 326 7.90 -8.96 -11.63
CA LEU A 326 7.47 -9.37 -10.29
C LEU A 326 6.65 -10.66 -10.36
N ALA A 327 5.70 -10.75 -11.29
CA ALA A 327 4.87 -11.93 -11.44
C ALA A 327 5.71 -13.16 -11.82
N GLU A 328 6.68 -12.99 -12.72
CA GLU A 328 7.60 -14.08 -13.09
C GLU A 328 8.51 -14.50 -11.93
N ALA A 329 9.01 -13.57 -11.12
CA ALA A 329 9.91 -13.86 -10.00
C ALA A 329 9.18 -14.39 -8.75
N PHE A 330 7.89 -14.08 -8.58
CA PHE A 330 7.16 -14.32 -7.35
C PHE A 330 7.02 -15.82 -7.01
N SER A 331 7.16 -16.14 -5.73
CA SER A 331 7.00 -17.49 -5.18
C SER A 331 6.65 -17.40 -3.69
N ILE A 332 5.68 -18.18 -3.23
CA ILE A 332 5.22 -18.15 -1.82
C ILE A 332 6.34 -18.56 -0.86
N GLU A 333 7.22 -19.47 -1.27
CA GLU A 333 8.35 -20.01 -0.49
C GLU A 333 9.37 -18.95 -0.10
N ARG A 334 9.41 -17.84 -0.84
CA ARG A 334 10.31 -16.71 -0.59
C ARG A 334 9.69 -15.61 0.27
N ILE A 335 8.46 -15.83 0.77
CA ILE A 335 7.85 -14.95 1.75
C ILE A 335 8.45 -15.27 3.13
N GLY A 336 9.06 -14.26 3.75
CA GLY A 336 9.63 -14.38 5.09
C GLY A 336 8.57 -14.62 6.16
N LYS A 337 8.93 -15.37 7.21
CA LYS A 337 8.02 -15.64 8.35
C LYS A 337 7.92 -14.46 9.32
N SER A 338 8.96 -13.63 9.36
CA SER A 338 9.05 -12.51 10.31
C SER A 338 8.25 -11.31 9.82
N GLY A 339 7.71 -10.52 10.77
CA GLY A 339 7.14 -9.22 10.47
C GLY A 339 8.14 -8.32 9.74
N THR A 340 7.67 -7.59 8.73
CA THR A 340 8.52 -6.69 7.93
C THR A 340 8.31 -5.27 8.40
N ARG A 341 9.42 -4.58 8.74
CA ARG A 341 9.37 -3.16 9.10
C ARG A 341 9.04 -2.32 7.88
N PHE A 342 8.11 -1.41 8.06
CA PHE A 342 7.78 -0.43 7.05
C PHE A 342 8.90 0.62 6.97
N ASP A 343 9.44 0.87 5.77
CA ASP A 343 10.46 1.89 5.53
C ASP A 343 9.98 2.86 4.44
N ILE A 344 9.55 4.04 4.88
CA ILE A 344 9.08 5.10 3.98
C ILE A 344 10.21 5.68 3.12
N ASN A 345 11.45 5.71 3.61
CA ASN A 345 12.58 6.19 2.82
C ASN A 345 12.87 5.23 1.67
N LYS A 346 12.69 3.92 1.89
CA LYS A 346 12.78 2.94 0.81
C LYS A 346 11.67 3.15 -0.24
N ALA A 347 10.44 3.47 0.17
CA ALA A 347 9.38 3.82 -0.77
C ALA A 347 9.72 5.07 -1.61
N ARG A 348 10.30 6.10 -0.99
CA ARG A 348 10.79 7.29 -1.70
C ARG A 348 11.92 6.97 -2.68
N TRP A 349 12.87 6.13 -2.26
CA TRP A 349 13.96 5.66 -3.10
C TRP A 349 13.42 4.93 -4.34
N PHE A 350 12.44 4.05 -4.18
CA PHE A 350 11.77 3.42 -5.33
C PHE A 350 11.20 4.49 -6.26
N ASN A 351 10.47 5.48 -5.73
CA ASN A 351 9.90 6.54 -6.56
C ASN A 351 10.95 7.32 -7.36
N GLU A 352 12.08 7.65 -6.72
CA GLU A 352 13.23 8.29 -7.36
C GLU A 352 13.80 7.46 -8.50
N GLN A 353 14.01 6.15 -8.28
CA GLN A 353 14.55 5.27 -9.32
C GLN A 353 13.62 5.19 -10.53
N TYR A 354 12.30 5.08 -10.31
CA TYR A 354 11.32 5.03 -11.39
C TYR A 354 11.20 6.36 -12.14
N LEU A 355 11.28 7.49 -11.44
CA LEU A 355 11.31 8.80 -12.11
C LEU A 355 12.57 8.96 -12.96
N ARG A 356 13.76 8.62 -12.43
CA ARG A 356 15.03 8.72 -13.16
C ARG A 356 15.08 7.86 -14.41
N ALA A 357 14.43 6.68 -14.36
CA ALA A 357 14.37 5.75 -15.48
C ALA A 357 13.41 6.17 -16.59
N LYS A 358 12.48 7.10 -16.34
CA LYS A 358 11.52 7.57 -17.35
C LYS A 358 12.22 8.45 -18.40
N PRO A 359 11.72 8.44 -19.65
CA PRO A 359 12.18 9.37 -20.67
C PRO A 359 11.94 10.83 -20.26
N ASP A 360 12.91 11.70 -20.57
CA ASP A 360 12.83 13.12 -20.23
C ASP A 360 11.58 13.79 -20.82
N ALA A 361 11.11 13.33 -21.98
CA ALA A 361 9.87 13.79 -22.62
C ALA A 361 8.61 13.48 -21.81
N GLU A 362 8.56 12.35 -21.11
CA GLU A 362 7.45 11.99 -20.22
C GLU A 362 7.51 12.84 -18.94
N LEU A 363 8.71 12.99 -18.37
CA LEU A 363 8.93 13.81 -17.18
C LEU A 363 8.60 15.29 -17.41
N ALA A 364 8.88 15.80 -18.61
CA ALA A 364 8.55 17.17 -19.01
C ALA A 364 7.06 17.49 -18.89
N GLN A 365 6.18 16.50 -19.05
CA GLN A 365 4.73 16.69 -18.93
C GLN A 365 4.32 17.06 -17.49
N TYR A 366 5.03 16.55 -16.47
CA TYR A 366 4.80 16.96 -15.08
C TYR A 366 5.13 18.43 -14.87
N LEU A 367 6.26 18.88 -15.43
CA LEU A 367 6.67 20.27 -15.35
C LEU A 367 5.71 21.19 -16.13
N LEU A 368 5.36 20.84 -17.37
CA LEU A 368 4.44 21.62 -18.20
C LEU A 368 3.07 21.80 -17.54
N LYS A 369 2.54 20.73 -16.92
CA LYS A 369 1.30 20.80 -16.15
C LYS A 369 1.45 21.80 -14.99
N ALA A 370 2.49 21.69 -14.18
CA ALA A 370 2.69 22.59 -13.05
C ALA A 370 2.89 24.05 -13.49
N LEU A 371 3.61 24.29 -14.59
CA LEU A 371 3.79 25.63 -15.16
C LEU A 371 2.46 26.26 -15.60
N SER A 372 1.56 25.46 -16.16
CA SER A 372 0.22 25.93 -16.54
C SER A 372 -0.60 26.40 -15.33
N GLU A 373 -0.46 25.74 -14.17
CA GLU A 373 -1.10 26.14 -12.91
C GLU A 373 -0.56 27.48 -12.38
N HIS A 374 0.68 27.83 -12.75
CA HIS A 374 1.33 29.10 -12.43
C HIS A 374 1.23 30.17 -13.54
N ASN A 375 0.49 29.90 -14.63
CA ASN A 375 0.38 30.78 -15.80
C ASN A 375 1.73 31.10 -16.47
N ILE A 376 2.67 30.16 -16.45
CA ILE A 376 3.99 30.30 -17.09
C ILE A 376 4.00 29.48 -18.38
N SER A 377 4.34 30.12 -19.50
CA SER A 377 4.53 29.44 -20.79
C SER A 377 5.94 28.86 -20.90
N CYS A 378 6.06 27.61 -21.35
CA CYS A 378 7.33 26.98 -21.65
C CYS A 378 7.18 26.12 -22.92
N SER A 379 8.19 26.15 -23.81
CA SER A 379 8.21 25.23 -24.93
C SER A 379 8.47 23.80 -24.45
N GLU A 380 7.93 22.82 -25.18
CA GLU A 380 8.15 21.41 -24.86
C GLU A 380 9.64 21.07 -24.84
N GLU A 381 10.40 21.53 -25.84
CA GLU A 381 11.86 21.33 -25.90
C GLU A 381 12.59 21.83 -24.65
N LYS A 382 12.24 23.03 -24.17
CA LYS A 382 12.84 23.59 -22.94
C LYS A 382 12.44 22.77 -21.71
N ALA A 383 11.18 22.32 -21.64
CA ALA A 383 10.72 21.47 -20.55
C ALA A 383 11.44 20.11 -20.52
N VAL A 384 11.71 19.50 -21.68
CA VAL A 384 12.50 18.26 -21.79
C VAL A 384 13.92 18.46 -21.27
N LYS A 385 14.60 19.54 -21.68
CA LYS A 385 15.95 19.86 -21.16
C LYS A 385 15.95 20.04 -19.64
N ILE A 386 14.98 20.78 -19.09
CA ILE A 386 14.85 20.98 -17.64
C ILE A 386 14.60 19.65 -16.93
N ALA A 387 13.71 18.82 -17.46
CA ALA A 387 13.39 17.53 -16.86
C ALA A 387 14.62 16.61 -16.79
N GLY A 388 15.41 16.54 -17.87
CA GLY A 388 16.65 15.77 -17.90
C GLY A 388 17.70 16.23 -16.88
N VAL A 389 17.81 17.55 -16.67
CA VAL A 389 18.72 18.15 -15.68
C VAL A 389 18.24 17.91 -14.23
N MET A 390 16.92 17.83 -14.03
CA MET A 390 16.30 17.76 -12.70
C MET A 390 15.96 16.35 -12.22
N LYS A 391 15.89 15.35 -13.11
CA LYS A 391 15.43 13.99 -12.75
C LYS A 391 16.22 13.30 -11.64
N GLU A 392 17.51 13.63 -11.49
CA GLU A 392 18.37 13.11 -10.40
C GLU A 392 18.09 13.76 -9.04
N ARG A 393 17.32 14.84 -9.00
CA ARG A 393 17.06 15.66 -7.79
C ARG A 393 15.64 15.59 -7.27
N VAL A 394 14.70 15.13 -8.09
CA VAL A 394 13.28 15.05 -7.71
C VAL A 394 12.96 13.69 -7.11
N THR A 395 12.17 13.68 -6.03
CA THR A 395 11.60 12.44 -5.49
C THR A 395 10.21 12.21 -6.07
N PHE A 396 9.45 13.27 -6.33
CA PHE A 396 8.06 13.20 -6.79
C PHE A 396 7.81 14.11 -8.00
N PRO A 397 6.78 13.84 -8.82
CA PRO A 397 6.40 14.70 -9.94
C PRO A 397 6.22 16.18 -9.57
N GLN A 398 5.59 16.47 -8.43
CA GLN A 398 5.39 17.84 -7.96
C GLN A 398 6.70 18.58 -7.57
N ASP A 399 7.79 17.83 -7.32
CA ASP A 399 9.07 18.44 -7.02
C ASP A 399 9.68 19.12 -8.26
N PHE A 400 9.26 18.78 -9.49
CA PHE A 400 9.73 19.48 -10.68
C PHE A 400 9.46 20.97 -10.62
N TRP A 401 8.27 21.39 -10.20
CA TRP A 401 8.02 22.82 -10.02
C TRP A 401 8.80 23.40 -8.85
N ARG A 402 8.74 22.75 -7.67
CA ARG A 402 9.39 23.25 -6.45
C ARG A 402 10.89 23.47 -6.66
N GLU A 403 11.55 22.51 -7.30
CA GLU A 403 12.99 22.47 -7.47
C GLU A 403 13.48 23.06 -8.81
N ALA A 404 12.61 23.29 -9.80
CA ALA A 404 12.99 23.87 -11.10
C ALA A 404 12.41 25.27 -11.36
N SER A 405 11.69 25.84 -10.40
CA SER A 405 11.10 27.18 -10.51
C SER A 405 12.11 28.27 -10.90
N TYR A 406 13.38 28.15 -10.46
CA TYR A 406 14.44 29.10 -10.82
C TYR A 406 14.82 29.11 -12.30
N PHE A 407 14.43 28.12 -13.11
CA PHE A 407 14.62 28.20 -14.58
C PHE A 407 13.68 29.22 -15.25
N PHE A 408 12.65 29.66 -14.52
CA PHE A 408 11.61 30.58 -15.01
C PHE A 408 11.57 31.89 -14.23
N MET A 409 12.05 31.88 -12.99
CA MET A 409 12.06 33.06 -12.12
C MET A 409 13.49 33.34 -11.64
N ALA A 410 13.94 34.58 -11.81
CA ALA A 410 15.21 35.03 -11.27
C ALA A 410 15.18 35.04 -9.72
N PRO A 411 16.30 34.77 -9.05
CA PRO A 411 16.35 34.78 -7.59
C PRO A 411 16.15 36.20 -7.04
N GLU A 412 15.19 36.36 -6.13
CA GLU A 412 15.00 37.61 -5.40
C GLU A 412 15.90 37.74 -4.18
N THR A 413 16.28 36.59 -3.61
CA THR A 413 17.10 36.44 -2.39
C THR A 413 18.28 35.51 -2.66
N TYR A 414 19.33 35.64 -1.84
CA TYR A 414 20.58 34.90 -1.97
C TYR A 414 20.97 34.33 -0.60
N ASP A 415 21.47 33.09 -0.58
CA ASP A 415 22.02 32.49 0.63
C ASP A 415 23.21 33.31 1.19
N GLU A 416 22.98 33.96 2.33
CA GLU A 416 23.96 34.83 2.99
C GLU A 416 25.23 34.08 3.43
N LYS A 417 25.12 32.80 3.79
CA LYS A 417 26.28 32.00 4.23
C LYS A 417 27.20 31.70 3.07
N VAL A 418 26.62 31.42 1.90
CA VAL A 418 27.38 31.24 0.66
C VAL A 418 27.98 32.57 0.24
N ALA A 419 27.20 33.65 0.26
CA ALA A 419 27.68 35.00 -0.08
C ALA A 419 28.91 35.37 0.76
N ALA A 420 28.81 35.27 2.09
CA ALA A 420 29.89 35.61 3.01
C ALA A 420 31.18 34.78 2.83
N LYS A 421 31.08 33.56 2.29
CA LYS A 421 32.23 32.65 2.13
C LYS A 421 32.83 32.66 0.72
N LYS A 422 32.03 32.97 -0.29
CA LYS A 422 32.37 32.71 -1.70
C LYS A 422 32.26 33.93 -2.59
N TRP A 423 31.47 34.93 -2.21
CA TRP A 423 31.41 36.20 -2.91
C TRP A 423 32.57 37.08 -2.46
N ASN A 424 33.41 37.55 -3.39
CA ASN A 424 34.58 38.40 -3.14
C ASN A 424 34.95 39.16 -4.42
N ALA A 425 35.80 40.19 -4.30
CA ALA A 425 36.17 41.05 -5.42
C ALA A 425 36.72 40.29 -6.64
N ASN A 426 37.52 39.24 -6.44
CA ASN A 426 38.08 38.45 -7.54
C ASN A 426 37.00 37.65 -8.29
N ALA A 427 36.04 37.06 -7.56
CA ALA A 427 34.91 36.36 -8.17
C ALA A 427 34.00 37.32 -8.94
N VAL A 428 33.70 38.49 -8.38
CA VAL A 428 32.89 39.52 -9.06
C VAL A 428 33.52 39.93 -10.39
N ALA A 429 34.84 40.16 -10.41
CA ALA A 429 35.51 40.55 -11.64
C ALA A 429 35.51 39.44 -12.72
N VAL A 430 35.54 38.15 -12.32
CA VAL A 430 35.28 37.03 -13.26
C VAL A 430 33.86 37.08 -13.79
N PHE A 431 32.87 37.40 -12.94
CA PHE A 431 31.46 37.46 -13.34
C PHE A 431 31.17 38.61 -14.29
N GLU A 432 31.79 39.77 -14.11
CA GLU A 432 31.70 40.91 -15.05
C GLU A 432 32.23 40.52 -16.44
N ASP A 433 33.42 39.91 -16.51
CA ASP A 433 33.98 39.44 -17.79
C ASP A 433 33.10 38.37 -18.43
N PHE A 434 32.63 37.41 -17.63
CA PHE A 434 31.79 36.33 -18.11
C PHE A 434 30.47 36.87 -18.65
N ARG A 435 29.80 37.75 -17.91
CA ARG A 435 28.60 38.47 -18.34
C ARG A 435 28.79 39.16 -19.68
N ASN A 436 29.91 39.88 -19.85
CA ASN A 436 30.23 40.59 -21.09
C ASN A 436 30.44 39.67 -22.30
N GLN A 437 30.82 38.41 -22.07
CA GLN A 437 31.16 37.46 -23.12
C GLN A 437 30.02 36.48 -23.42
N LEU A 438 29.00 36.36 -22.56
CA LEU A 438 27.88 35.41 -22.72
C LEU A 438 27.21 35.49 -24.10
N ALA A 439 26.86 36.69 -24.56
CA ALA A 439 26.19 36.89 -25.85
C ALA A 439 27.06 36.56 -27.08
N ALA A 440 28.39 36.47 -26.90
CA ALA A 440 29.34 36.17 -27.96
C ALA A 440 29.70 34.68 -28.05
N ILE A 441 29.20 33.83 -27.14
CA ILE A 441 29.49 32.40 -27.14
C ILE A 441 28.83 31.75 -28.37
N PRO A 442 29.62 31.13 -29.27
CA PRO A 442 29.08 30.44 -30.44
C PRO A 442 28.36 29.18 -30.00
N ASP A 443 27.18 28.90 -30.57
CA ASP A 443 26.34 27.74 -30.24
C ASP A 443 26.21 27.53 -28.72
N PHE A 444 25.24 28.22 -28.12
CA PHE A 444 25.10 28.46 -26.68
C PHE A 444 24.77 27.18 -25.89
N THR A 445 25.75 26.27 -25.82
CA THR A 445 25.70 24.94 -25.22
C THR A 445 26.52 24.92 -23.93
N ALA A 446 26.18 24.01 -23.01
CA ALA A 446 26.88 23.84 -21.74
C ALA A 446 28.42 23.69 -21.90
N ASP A 447 28.88 22.99 -22.94
CA ASP A 447 30.32 22.80 -23.21
C ASP A 447 31.01 24.10 -23.66
N ASN A 448 30.38 24.88 -24.53
CA ASN A 448 30.93 26.15 -24.98
C ASN A 448 30.88 27.21 -23.86
N ILE A 449 29.83 27.20 -23.04
CA ILE A 449 29.72 28.04 -21.82
C ILE A 449 30.86 27.72 -20.85
N LYS A 450 31.12 26.43 -20.60
CA LYS A 450 32.21 25.99 -19.73
C LYS A 450 33.57 26.39 -20.27
N THR A 451 33.77 26.24 -21.58
CA THR A 451 35.02 26.63 -22.26
C THR A 451 35.28 28.12 -22.11
N GLN A 452 34.26 28.95 -22.31
CA GLN A 452 34.38 30.40 -22.13
C GLN A 452 34.74 30.78 -20.69
N LEU A 453 34.06 30.17 -19.71
CA LEU A 453 34.35 30.41 -18.30
C LEU A 453 35.79 30.02 -17.94
N LEU A 454 36.29 28.88 -18.46
CA LEU A 454 37.66 28.43 -18.21
C LEU A 454 38.70 29.38 -18.81
N GLN A 455 38.46 29.93 -20.00
CA GLN A 455 39.36 30.92 -20.62
C GLN A 455 39.48 32.20 -19.78
N ILE A 456 38.35 32.72 -19.27
CA ILE A 456 38.33 33.90 -18.40
C ILE A 456 39.09 33.61 -17.09
N LEU A 457 38.87 32.43 -16.52
CA LEU A 457 39.56 32.00 -15.30
C LEU A 457 41.08 31.89 -15.52
N GLU A 458 41.52 31.36 -16.65
CA GLU A 458 42.95 31.27 -17.00
C GLU A 458 43.58 32.67 -17.13
N GLN A 459 42.92 33.60 -17.81
CA GLN A 459 43.38 35.00 -17.95
C GLN A 459 43.53 35.70 -16.59
N ARG A 460 42.69 35.33 -15.61
CA ARG A 460 42.71 35.88 -14.24
C ARG A 460 43.53 35.05 -13.25
N GLY A 461 44.15 33.95 -13.68
CA GLY A 461 44.93 33.06 -12.82
C GLY A 461 44.10 32.36 -11.73
N MET A 462 42.81 32.13 -11.97
CA MET A 462 41.87 31.52 -11.03
C MET A 462 41.48 30.09 -11.42
N LYS A 463 41.05 29.30 -10.45
CA LYS A 463 40.54 27.93 -10.65
C LYS A 463 39.01 27.93 -10.59
N ILE A 464 38.39 27.04 -11.38
CA ILE A 464 36.93 26.90 -11.46
C ILE A 464 36.26 26.70 -10.09
N GLY A 465 36.85 25.88 -9.20
CA GLY A 465 36.32 25.64 -7.85
C GLY A 465 36.27 26.88 -6.95
N GLN A 466 36.98 27.96 -7.30
CA GLN A 466 36.96 29.22 -6.54
C GLN A 466 35.72 30.07 -6.85
N VAL A 467 35.10 29.90 -8.02
CA VAL A 467 34.00 30.77 -8.47
C VAL A 467 32.66 30.04 -8.63
N MET A 468 32.65 28.72 -8.85
CA MET A 468 31.44 27.97 -9.20
C MET A 468 30.28 28.11 -8.21
N GLN A 469 30.57 28.10 -6.91
CA GLN A 469 29.52 28.21 -5.89
C GLN A 469 28.93 29.63 -5.82
N ALA A 470 29.76 30.66 -6.05
CA ALA A 470 29.32 32.04 -6.13
C ALA A 470 28.57 32.33 -7.45
N LEU A 471 29.00 31.73 -8.57
CA LEU A 471 28.26 31.84 -9.84
C LEU A 471 26.89 31.15 -9.75
N ARG A 472 26.81 30.00 -9.08
CA ARG A 472 25.52 29.34 -8.78
C ARG A 472 24.63 30.24 -7.93
N LEU A 473 25.20 30.84 -6.88
CA LEU A 473 24.49 31.78 -6.03
C LEU A 473 23.91 32.92 -6.87
N ALA A 474 24.70 33.53 -7.77
CA ALA A 474 24.23 34.59 -8.65
C ALA A 474 23.04 34.17 -9.53
N LEU A 475 23.10 32.97 -10.10
CA LEU A 475 22.12 32.51 -11.09
C LEU A 475 20.86 31.89 -10.48
N THR A 476 20.97 31.30 -9.29
CA THR A 476 19.87 30.52 -8.68
C THR A 476 19.46 30.99 -7.30
N GLY A 477 20.27 31.81 -6.62
CA GLY A 477 20.06 32.18 -5.22
C GLY A 477 20.43 31.07 -4.22
N LEU A 478 20.80 29.87 -4.70
CA LEU A 478 20.95 28.66 -3.89
C LEU A 478 22.41 28.22 -3.75
N GLU A 479 22.69 27.46 -2.68
CA GLU A 479 24.00 26.85 -2.43
C GLU A 479 24.32 25.70 -3.40
N ALA A 480 23.31 24.92 -3.75
CA ALA A 480 23.44 23.67 -4.49
C ALA A 480 22.34 23.54 -5.55
N GLY A 481 22.62 22.75 -6.57
CA GLY A 481 21.71 22.53 -7.69
C GLY A 481 22.30 21.55 -8.69
N PRO A 482 21.62 21.31 -9.82
CA PRO A 482 22.12 20.48 -10.91
C PRO A 482 23.29 21.17 -11.63
N ASP A 483 23.77 20.59 -12.74
CA ASP A 483 24.88 21.17 -13.49
C ASP A 483 24.63 22.64 -13.86
N LEU A 484 25.58 23.51 -13.51
CA LEU A 484 25.40 24.96 -13.64
C LEU A 484 25.49 25.42 -15.10
N MET A 485 26.28 24.74 -15.93
CA MET A 485 26.43 25.09 -17.34
C MET A 485 25.15 24.73 -18.10
N ALA A 486 24.54 23.59 -17.78
CA ALA A 486 23.21 23.24 -18.29
C ALA A 486 22.13 24.24 -17.84
N ILE A 487 22.21 24.76 -16.61
CA ILE A 487 21.31 25.85 -16.17
C ILE A 487 21.48 27.08 -17.05
N ILE A 488 22.72 27.54 -17.26
CA ILE A 488 23.03 28.72 -18.08
C ILE A 488 22.51 28.52 -19.51
N GLU A 489 22.77 27.37 -20.12
CA GLU A 489 22.26 27.01 -21.46
C GLU A 489 20.73 27.17 -21.54
N ILE A 490 20.00 26.64 -20.55
CA ILE A 490 18.53 26.60 -20.56
C ILE A 490 17.90 27.98 -20.31
N ILE A 491 18.47 28.80 -19.44
CA ILE A 491 17.95 30.14 -19.17
C ILE A 491 18.32 31.13 -20.29
N GLY A 492 19.43 30.87 -21.00
CA GLY A 492 19.90 31.67 -22.12
C GLY A 492 20.85 32.81 -21.71
N PRO A 493 21.55 33.42 -22.69
CA PRO A 493 22.60 34.40 -22.44
C PRO A 493 22.09 35.66 -21.75
N ASP A 494 20.96 36.20 -22.20
CA ASP A 494 20.41 37.47 -21.71
C ASP A 494 19.96 37.36 -20.24
N GLU A 495 19.20 36.30 -19.92
CA GLU A 495 18.73 36.02 -18.55
C GLU A 495 19.91 35.74 -17.61
N ALA A 496 20.90 34.96 -18.06
CA ALA A 496 22.10 34.70 -17.26
C ALA A 496 22.88 35.98 -16.96
N ALA A 497 23.06 36.86 -17.95
CA ALA A 497 23.72 38.14 -17.78
C ALA A 497 22.96 39.04 -16.79
N GLN A 498 21.64 39.14 -16.94
CA GLN A 498 20.80 39.96 -16.07
C GLN A 498 20.82 39.49 -14.61
N ARG A 499 20.82 38.18 -14.38
CA ARG A 499 20.94 37.61 -13.03
C ARG A 499 22.29 37.90 -12.40
N ILE A 500 23.38 37.82 -13.19
CA ILE A 500 24.71 38.17 -12.73
C ILE A 500 24.77 39.66 -12.32
N ASP A 501 24.27 40.57 -13.15
CA ASP A 501 24.22 42.01 -12.83
C ASP A 501 23.44 42.26 -11.52
N THR A 502 22.24 41.67 -11.41
CA THR A 502 21.39 41.79 -10.23
C THR A 502 22.09 41.28 -8.96
N ALA A 503 22.82 40.17 -9.07
CA ALA A 503 23.56 39.60 -7.95
C ALA A 503 24.75 40.48 -7.55
N ILE A 504 25.49 41.05 -8.51
CA ILE A 504 26.59 42.01 -8.25
C ILE A 504 26.08 43.23 -7.49
N GLU A 505 24.95 43.80 -7.90
CA GLU A 505 24.34 44.93 -7.20
C GLU A 505 23.92 44.57 -5.78
N LYS A 506 23.13 43.49 -5.63
CA LYS A 506 22.56 43.07 -4.34
C LYS A 506 23.59 42.53 -3.35
N LEU A 507 24.68 41.93 -3.81
CA LEU A 507 25.73 41.33 -2.98
C LEU A 507 26.99 42.19 -2.88
N SER A 508 26.94 43.45 -3.31
CA SER A 508 28.07 44.39 -3.26
C SER A 508 28.73 44.51 -1.88
N ALA A 509 27.95 44.41 -0.79
CA ALA A 509 28.47 44.42 0.58
C ALA A 509 29.40 43.24 0.92
N TYR A 510 29.32 42.13 0.18
CA TYR A 510 30.18 40.96 0.36
C TYR A 510 31.41 40.98 -0.55
N ALA A 511 31.51 41.92 -1.50
CA ALA A 511 32.59 41.98 -2.49
C ALA A 511 33.87 42.63 -1.95
N VAL A 512 34.27 42.28 -0.73
CA VAL A 512 35.49 42.78 -0.05
C VAL A 512 36.74 42.04 -0.53
#